data_AF-A0A933KSH5-F1
#
_entry.id   AF-A0A933KSH5-F1
#
_cell.length_a   1.000
_cell.length_b   1.000
_cell.length_c   1.000
_cell.angle_alpha   90.00
_cell.angle_beta   90.00
_cell.angle_gamma   90.00
#
_symmetry.space_group_name_H-M   'P 1'
#
loop_
_entity.id
_entity.type
_entity.pdbx_description
1 polymer ?
#
loop_
_entity_poly.entity_id
_entity_poly.type
_entity_poly.pdbx_seq_one_letter_code
_entity_poly.pdbx_strand_id
1 'polypeptide(L)' 'MRTVDVLVDDDMCVPGYEYHYLDQTEDPPVFYSQIPAGFAGPAGPHDPDRADASPWLDKMPVIREFRRKVLKA' A
#
# COMPACT_ATOMS: atom_id res chain seq x y z
N MET A 1 -15.67 -5.24 20.09
CA MET A 1 -15.21 -4.96 18.71
C MET A 1 -16.31 -4.15 18.03
N ARG A 2 -16.02 -2.89 17.64
CA ARG A 2 -16.92 -2.09 16.81
C ARG A 2 -16.34 -2.11 15.41
N THR A 3 -16.93 -2.89 14.52
CA THR A 3 -16.64 -2.83 13.08
C THR A 3 -17.60 -1.82 12.49
N VAL A 4 -17.07 -0.66 12.11
CA VAL A 4 -17.78 0.29 11.26
C VAL A 4 -17.40 -0.08 9.83
N ASP A 5 -18.39 -0.20 8.96
CA ASP A 5 -18.14 -0.46 7.54
C ASP A 5 -17.38 0.73 6.96
N VAL A 6 -16.18 0.46 6.43
CA VAL A 6 -15.40 1.44 5.69
C VAL A 6 -15.79 1.28 4.24
N LEU A 7 -16.59 2.22 3.71
CA LEU A 7 -16.86 2.31 2.29
C LEU A 7 -15.59 2.82 1.61
N VAL A 8 -14.95 1.93 0.88
CA VAL A 8 -13.70 2.20 0.18
C VAL A 8 -13.79 1.53 -1.19
N ASP A 9 -13.18 2.14 -2.22
CA ASP A 9 -13.09 1.51 -3.53
C ASP A 9 -12.32 0.18 -3.41
N ASP A 10 -12.77 -0.85 -4.15
CA ASP A 10 -12.16 -2.19 -4.13
C ASP A 10 -10.68 -2.13 -4.48
N ASP A 11 -10.29 -1.14 -5.29
CA ASP A 11 -8.91 -0.90 -5.69
C ASP A 11 -8.01 -0.37 -4.54
N MET A 12 -8.60 0.17 -3.47
CA MET A 12 -7.91 0.58 -2.25
C MET A 12 -7.67 -0.60 -1.29
N CYS A 13 -8.29 -1.74 -1.57
CA CYS A 13 -8.03 -2.98 -0.87
C CYS A 13 -6.96 -3.84 -1.57
N VAL A 14 -6.33 -3.35 -2.64
CA VAL A 14 -5.28 -4.09 -3.36
C VAL A 14 -4.02 -4.10 -2.50
N PRO A 15 -3.65 -5.23 -1.91
CA PRO A 15 -2.62 -5.30 -0.86
C PRO A 15 -1.22 -5.33 -1.47
N GLY A 16 -0.98 -4.62 -2.57
CA GLY A 16 0.28 -4.64 -3.32
C GLY A 16 0.63 -3.31 -3.98
N TYR A 17 -0.30 -2.37 -4.02
CA TYR A 17 -0.09 -1.02 -4.53
C TYR A 17 -0.68 -0.04 -3.54
N GLU A 18 0.07 1.02 -3.26
CA GLU A 18 -0.32 2.06 -2.31
C GLU A 18 -0.44 3.41 -3.03
N TYR A 19 -1.27 4.28 -2.49
CA TYR A 19 -1.51 5.61 -3.07
C TYR A 19 -0.45 6.60 -2.65
N HIS A 20 -0.21 7.53 -3.56
CA HIS A 20 0.57 8.71 -3.32
C HIS A 20 -0.28 9.93 -3.61
N TYR A 21 -0.19 10.96 -2.78
CA TYR A 21 -0.86 12.22 -3.04
C TYR A 21 0.07 13.38 -2.76
N LEU A 22 -0.11 14.46 -3.53
CA LEU A 22 0.56 15.72 -3.26
C LEU A 22 -0.26 16.47 -2.20
N ASP A 23 0.31 16.65 -1.02
CA ASP A 23 -0.30 17.44 0.05
C ASP A 23 -0.24 18.92 -0.31
N GLN A 24 -1.38 19.46 -0.76
CA GLN A 24 -1.55 20.86 -1.14
C GLN A 24 -1.71 21.79 0.07
N THR A 25 -1.74 21.26 1.29
CA THR A 25 -1.85 22.07 2.51
C THR A 25 -0.51 22.61 3.00
N GLU A 26 0.60 22.08 2.48
CA GLU A 26 1.99 22.50 2.74
C GLU A 26 2.50 23.49 1.68
N ASP A 27 3.49 24.34 2.03
CA ASP A 27 4.16 25.27 1.10
C ASP A 27 5.70 25.13 1.18
N PRO A 28 6.38 24.52 0.18
CA PRO A 28 5.82 23.99 -1.06
C PRO A 28 5.04 22.68 -0.85
N PRO A 29 4.13 22.30 -1.77
CA PRO A 29 3.41 21.02 -1.67
C PRO A 29 4.36 19.83 -1.54
N VAL A 30 4.06 18.91 -0.63
CA VAL A 30 4.91 17.75 -0.32
C VAL A 30 4.27 16.47 -0.82
N PHE A 31 5.06 15.60 -1.43
CA PHE A 31 4.57 14.28 -1.87
C PHE A 31 4.48 13.33 -0.67
N TYR A 32 3.28 12.87 -0.37
CA TYR A 32 3.02 11.91 0.69
C TYR A 32 2.86 10.50 0.12
N SER A 33 3.63 9.55 0.66
CA SER A 33 3.59 8.13 0.32
C SER A 33 3.14 7.34 1.54
N GLN A 34 2.18 6.43 1.36
CA GLN A 34 1.82 5.45 2.39
C GLN A 34 2.91 4.37 2.57
N ILE A 35 3.78 4.17 1.57
CA ILE A 35 4.91 3.25 1.64
C ILE A 35 6.06 3.93 2.40
N PRO A 36 6.63 3.28 3.44
CA PRO A 36 7.80 3.79 4.14
C PRO A 36 8.99 4.07 3.23
N ALA A 37 9.80 5.07 3.57
CA ALA A 37 10.98 5.45 2.79
C ALA A 37 11.92 4.25 2.55
N GLY A 38 12.35 4.09 1.30
CA GLY A 38 13.24 2.99 0.87
C GLY A 38 12.53 1.66 0.59
N PHE A 39 11.20 1.62 0.65
CA PHE A 39 10.42 0.42 0.35
C PHE A 39 9.52 0.53 -0.89
N ALA A 40 9.38 1.72 -1.47
CA ALA A 40 8.64 1.90 -2.71
C ALA A 40 9.36 1.17 -3.86
N GLY A 41 8.64 0.25 -4.50
CA GLY A 41 9.06 -0.44 -5.72
C GLY A 41 8.73 0.37 -6.98
N PRO A 42 8.78 -0.27 -8.15
CA PRO A 42 8.41 0.35 -9.42
C PRO A 42 6.96 0.86 -9.44
N ALA A 43 6.68 1.85 -10.29
CA ALA A 43 5.30 2.28 -10.56
C ALA A 43 4.49 1.12 -11.18
N GLY A 44 3.18 1.12 -10.93
CA GLY A 44 2.26 0.10 -11.41
C GLY A 44 2.11 0.13 -12.93
N PRO A 45 1.85 -1.03 -13.57
CA PRO A 45 1.73 -1.13 -15.03
C PRO A 45 0.47 -0.45 -15.59
N HIS A 46 -0.50 -0.11 -14.74
CA HIS A 46 -1.79 0.47 -15.13
C HIS A 46 -2.02 1.88 -14.58
N ASP A 47 -1.25 2.28 -13.56
CA ASP A 47 -1.38 3.56 -12.89
C ASP A 47 0.02 4.02 -12.41
N PRO A 48 0.61 5.06 -13.04
CA PRO A 48 1.94 5.55 -12.68
C PRO A 48 1.97 6.23 -11.30
N ASP A 49 0.82 6.63 -10.76
CA ASP A 49 0.71 7.26 -9.45
C ASP A 49 0.61 6.22 -8.32
N ARG A 50 0.63 4.92 -8.65
CA ARG A 50 0.69 3.81 -7.68
C ARG A 50 2.05 3.15 -7.73
N ALA A 51 2.70 3.00 -6.58
CA ALA A 51 3.97 2.27 -6.49
C ALA A 51 3.78 0.87 -5.90
N ASP A 52 4.59 -0.08 -6.34
CA ASP A 52 4.64 -1.43 -5.79
C ASP A 52 5.07 -1.39 -4.31
N ALA A 53 4.17 -1.86 -3.44
CA ALA A 53 4.38 -1.94 -2.00
C ALA A 53 4.91 -3.31 -1.56
N SER A 54 5.07 -4.27 -2.49
CA SER A 54 5.54 -5.62 -2.17
C SER A 54 6.84 -5.66 -1.35
N PRO A 55 7.85 -4.79 -1.57
CA PRO A 55 9.07 -4.83 -0.76
C PRO A 55 8.83 -4.52 0.72
N TRP A 56 7.81 -3.71 1.03
CA TRP A 56 7.38 -3.43 2.40
C TRP A 56 6.59 -4.60 2.99
N LEU A 57 5.55 -5.03 2.26
CA LEU A 57 4.61 -6.06 2.69
C LEU A 57 5.29 -7.40 2.95
N ASP A 58 6.29 -7.74 2.14
CA ASP A 58 7.07 -8.97 2.27
C ASP A 58 7.87 -9.05 3.57
N LYS A 59 8.16 -7.90 4.20
CA LYS A 59 8.82 -7.86 5.52
C LYS A 59 7.83 -7.91 6.69
N MET A 60 6.54 -7.66 6.47
CA MET A 60 5.54 -7.65 7.54
C MET A 60 5.30 -9.06 8.11
N PRO A 61 5.46 -9.29 9.43
CA PRO A 61 5.27 -10.61 10.03
C PRO A 61 3.91 -11.24 9.77
N VAL A 62 2.84 -10.43 9.80
CA VAL A 62 1.46 -10.88 9.56
C VAL A 62 1.26 -11.40 8.13
N ILE A 63 1.76 -10.67 7.12
CA ILE A 63 1.69 -11.09 5.72
C ILE A 63 2.50 -12.36 5.50
N ARG A 64 3.71 -12.43 6.06
CA ARG A 64 4.54 -13.64 6.00
C ARG A 64 3.84 -14.84 6.64
N GLU A 65 3.16 -14.65 7.77
CA GLU A 65 2.42 -15.72 8.44
C GLU A 65 1.20 -16.16 7.62
N PHE A 66 0.43 -15.21 7.10
CA PHE A 66 -0.71 -15.49 6.25
C PHE A 66 -0.30 -16.27 5.00
N ARG A 67 0.73 -15.81 4.28
CA ARG A 67 1.28 -16.52 3.11
C ARG A 67 1.73 -17.93 3.45
N ARG A 68 2.37 -18.15 4.60
CA ARG A 68 2.73 -19.51 5.07
C ARG A 68 1.52 -20.42 5.27
N LYS A 69 0.36 -19.87 5.66
CA LYS A 69 -0.88 -20.63 5.88
C LYS A 69 -1.60 -20.96 4.57
N VAL A 70 -1.64 -20.02 3.62
CA VAL A 70 -2.45 -20.17 2.40
C VAL A 70 -1.69 -20.72 1.19
N LEU A 71 -0.37 -20.50 1.10
CA LEU A 71 0.46 -20.96 -0.03
C LEU A 71 1.15 -22.30 0.25
N LYS A 72 1.06 -22.83 1.47
CA LYS A 72 1.44 -24.21 1.76
C LYS A 72 0.22 -25.12 1.49
N ALA A 73 0.01 -25.42 0.22
CA ALA A 73 -0.73 -26.56 -0.28
C ALA A 73 0.23 -27.42 -1.12
#